data_AF-A0A1I4QVD5-F1
#
_entry.id   AF-A0A1I4QVD5-F1
#
_cell.length_a   1.000
_cell.length_b   1.000
_cell.length_c   1.000
_cell.angle_alpha   90.00
_cell.angle_beta   90.00
_cell.angle_gamma   90.00
#
_symmetry.space_group_name_H-M   'P 1'
#
loop_
_entity.id
_entity.type
_entity.pdbx_description
1 polymer ?
#
loop_
_entity_poly.entity_id
_entity_poly.type
_entity_poly.pdbx_seq_one_letter_code
_entity_poly.pdbx_strand_id
1 'polypeptide(L)'
;MKKSIYHYYQQHFTFDQVDEFYKDDAIIDGKNGGLLLGPSHDDGGIYFLFEYQDGFRLYGEVEGYEYIINRDICNRYRDFVSRINNRDRDLSFNFEPFDYHESTLIIDARASKSELYNSKYVILDVRGGFGIINKHSTKIHLLEIDAFNKNL
;
A
#
# COMPACT_ATOMS: atom_id res chain seq x y z
N MET A 1 -17.40 -5.46 -18.75
CA MET A 1 -16.34 -6.18 -18.01
C MET A 1 -15.13 -5.27 -17.97
N LYS A 2 -14.67 -4.87 -16.77
CA LYS A 2 -13.38 -4.19 -16.63
C LYS A 2 -12.29 -5.18 -17.04
N LYS A 3 -11.34 -4.74 -17.85
CA LYS A 3 -10.24 -5.58 -18.31
C LYS A 3 -9.25 -5.68 -17.17
N SER A 4 -9.17 -6.83 -16.51
CA SER A 4 -8.13 -7.04 -15.50
C SER A 4 -6.77 -6.95 -16.16
N ILE A 5 -5.96 -5.98 -15.76
CA ILE A 5 -4.59 -5.82 -16.26
C ILE A 5 -3.70 -6.69 -15.40
N TYR A 6 -3.21 -7.79 -15.98
CA TYR A 6 -2.26 -8.67 -15.30
C TYR A 6 -0.85 -8.13 -15.47
N HIS A 7 -0.13 -8.07 -14.36
CA HIS A 7 1.27 -7.69 -14.32
C HIS A 7 2.17 -8.85 -13.91
N TYR A 8 3.45 -8.77 -14.27
CA TYR A 8 4.46 -9.71 -13.81
C TYR A 8 5.48 -8.99 -12.91
N TYR A 9 6.08 -9.75 -12.00
CA TYR A 9 7.11 -9.24 -11.08
C TYR A 9 8.26 -8.60 -11.85
N GLN A 10 8.69 -7.41 -11.40
CA GLN A 10 9.67 -6.54 -12.05
C GLN A 10 9.29 -6.04 -13.45
N GLN A 11 8.01 -6.06 -13.83
CA GLN A 11 7.56 -5.34 -15.00
C GLN A 11 8.03 -3.88 -14.93
N HIS A 12 8.71 -3.44 -15.99
CA HIS A 12 9.25 -2.10 -16.12
C HIS A 12 8.19 -1.15 -16.70
N PHE A 13 8.12 0.04 -16.12
CA PHE A 13 7.33 1.16 -16.60
C PHE A 13 8.27 2.35 -16.79
N THR A 14 8.23 2.97 -17.96
CA THR A 14 9.01 4.19 -18.22
C THR A 14 8.42 5.37 -17.44
N PHE A 15 9.21 6.44 -17.29
CA PHE A 15 8.70 7.70 -16.72
C PHE A 15 7.48 8.22 -17.49
N ASP A 16 7.52 8.19 -18.83
CA ASP A 16 6.39 8.59 -19.66
C ASP A 16 5.12 7.76 -19.38
N GLN A 17 5.24 6.45 -19.18
CA GLN A 17 4.09 5.59 -18.85
C GLN A 17 3.50 5.94 -17.48
N VAL A 18 4.35 6.22 -16.49
CA VAL A 18 3.89 6.62 -15.16
C VAL A 18 3.29 8.03 -15.17
N ASP A 19 3.80 8.95 -16.00
CA ASP A 19 3.18 10.25 -16.23
C ASP A 19 1.77 10.13 -16.82
N GLU A 20 1.52 9.17 -17.70
CA GLU A 20 0.16 8.85 -18.15
C GLU A 20 -0.71 8.33 -17.00
N PHE A 21 -0.18 7.48 -16.11
CA PHE A 21 -0.92 7.05 -14.92
C PHE A 21 -1.28 8.24 -14.01
N TYR A 22 -0.38 9.22 -13.85
CA TYR A 22 -0.67 10.44 -13.10
C TYR A 22 -1.80 11.26 -13.74
N LYS A 23 -1.79 11.42 -15.06
CA LYS A 23 -2.85 12.14 -15.79
C LYS A 23 -4.22 11.47 -15.64
N ASP A 24 -4.23 10.14 -15.56
CA ASP A 24 -5.43 9.32 -15.37
C ASP A 24 -5.90 9.21 -13.90
N ASP A 25 -5.19 9.82 -12.95
CA ASP A 25 -5.39 9.62 -11.50
C ASP A 25 -5.23 8.15 -11.08
N ALA A 26 -4.43 7.38 -11.83
CA ALA A 26 -4.22 5.95 -11.67
C ALA A 26 -3.00 5.58 -10.82
N ILE A 27 -2.28 6.55 -10.25
CA ILE A 27 -1.13 6.32 -9.37
C ILE A 27 -1.10 7.30 -8.20
N ILE A 28 -0.62 6.84 -7.05
CA ILE A 28 -0.49 7.64 -5.82
C ILE A 28 0.87 7.42 -5.18
N ASP A 29 1.44 8.49 -4.60
CA ASP A 29 2.65 8.40 -3.79
C ASP A 29 2.29 7.92 -2.38
N GLY A 30 2.77 6.73 -2.01
CA GLY A 30 2.58 6.12 -0.70
C GLY A 30 3.85 6.09 0.16
N LYS A 31 4.93 6.79 -0.22
CA LYS A 31 6.25 6.73 0.46
C LYS A 31 6.19 7.14 1.95
N ASN A 32 5.24 8.01 2.32
CA ASN A 32 5.04 8.44 3.71
C ASN A 32 4.23 7.45 4.56
N GLY A 33 3.75 6.36 3.97
CA GLY A 33 2.92 5.39 4.66
C GLY A 33 1.49 5.88 4.93
N GLY A 34 0.66 4.97 5.45
CA GLY A 34 -0.75 5.18 5.69
C GLY A 34 -1.57 3.90 5.56
N LEU A 35 -2.83 3.98 5.98
CA LEU A 35 -3.83 2.96 5.76
C LEU A 35 -4.22 2.93 4.28
N LEU A 36 -4.08 1.77 3.65
CA LEU A 36 -4.49 1.56 2.27
C LEU A 36 -6.00 1.38 2.18
N LEU A 37 -6.64 2.18 1.32
CA LEU A 37 -8.02 1.95 0.90
C LEU A 37 -8.01 1.48 -0.55
N GLY A 38 -8.66 0.36 -0.83
CA GLY A 38 -8.66 -0.25 -2.15
C GLY A 38 -9.23 -1.66 -2.12
N PRO A 39 -9.12 -2.41 -3.23
CA PRO A 39 -9.62 -3.77 -3.34
C PRO A 39 -8.85 -4.76 -2.45
N SER A 40 -9.50 -5.89 -2.15
CA SER A 40 -8.85 -7.08 -1.60
C SER A 40 -7.97 -7.76 -2.66
N HIS A 41 -7.14 -8.74 -2.27
CA HIS A 41 -6.45 -9.59 -3.26
C HIS A 41 -7.43 -10.39 -4.13
N ASP A 42 -8.56 -10.85 -3.57
CA ASP A 42 -9.60 -11.58 -4.32
C ASP A 42 -10.26 -10.70 -5.42
N ASP A 43 -10.20 -9.38 -5.24
CA ASP A 43 -10.70 -8.36 -6.18
C ASP A 43 -9.58 -7.74 -7.05
N GLY A 44 -8.39 -8.36 -7.08
CA GLY A 44 -7.26 -7.98 -7.94
C GLY A 44 -6.18 -7.12 -7.28
N GLY A 45 -6.31 -6.82 -5.99
CA GLY A 45 -5.27 -6.17 -5.18
C GLY A 45 -4.87 -4.77 -5.64
N ILE A 46 -3.80 -4.28 -5.02
CA ILE A 46 -3.22 -2.96 -5.25
C ILE A 46 -1.75 -3.16 -5.60
N TYR A 47 -1.38 -2.90 -6.85
CA TYR A 47 0.01 -3.01 -7.28
C TYR A 47 0.86 -1.89 -6.70
N PHE A 48 2.05 -2.23 -6.20
CA PHE A 48 3.03 -1.23 -5.79
C PHE A 48 4.29 -1.24 -6.66
N LEU A 49 4.79 -0.02 -6.88
CA LEU A 49 5.94 0.26 -7.73
C LEU A 49 7.08 0.83 -6.89
N PHE A 50 8.31 0.51 -7.31
CA PHE A 50 9.51 1.19 -6.84
C PHE A 50 10.13 2.00 -7.98
N GLU A 51 10.59 3.20 -7.62
CA GLU A 51 11.28 4.11 -8.52
C GLU A 51 12.78 3.80 -8.59
N TYR A 52 13.31 3.74 -9.80
CA TYR A 52 14.73 3.55 -10.14
C TYR A 52 15.20 4.65 -11.09
N GLN A 53 16.50 4.66 -11.40
CA GLN A 53 17.10 5.63 -12.31
C GLN A 53 16.54 5.56 -13.74
N ASP A 54 16.03 4.40 -14.15
CA ASP A 54 15.53 4.09 -15.49
C ASP A 54 13.99 4.01 -15.58
N GLY A 55 13.27 4.35 -14.51
CA GLY A 55 11.81 4.32 -14.46
C GLY A 55 11.31 3.58 -13.22
N PHE A 56 10.20 2.87 -13.35
CA PHE A 56 9.54 2.19 -12.25
C PHE A 56 9.47 0.69 -12.48
N ARG A 57 9.48 -0.08 -11.40
CA ARG A 57 9.32 -1.53 -11.45
C ARG A 57 8.23 -1.97 -10.49
N LEU A 58 7.38 -2.90 -10.93
CA LEU A 58 6.38 -3.52 -10.09
C LEU A 58 7.00 -4.58 -9.19
N TYR A 59 6.75 -4.48 -7.89
CA TYR A 59 7.38 -5.38 -6.91
C TYR A 59 6.41 -6.33 -6.22
N GLY A 60 5.11 -6.02 -6.25
CA GLY A 60 4.10 -6.92 -5.70
C GLY A 60 2.75 -6.25 -5.61
N GLU A 61 1.90 -6.91 -4.83
CA GLU A 61 0.56 -6.49 -4.51
C GLU A 61 0.44 -6.32 -2.99
N VAL A 62 -0.37 -5.35 -2.59
CA VAL A 62 -0.93 -5.18 -1.25
C VAL A 62 -2.44 -5.18 -1.36
N GLU A 63 -3.15 -5.27 -0.25
CA GLU A 63 -4.61 -5.22 -0.25
C GLU A 63 -5.16 -4.08 0.62
N GLY A 64 -6.43 -3.74 0.38
CA GLY A 64 -7.16 -2.80 1.21
C GLY A 64 -7.11 -3.18 2.69
N TYR A 65 -7.05 -2.15 3.54
CA TYR A 65 -6.92 -2.22 5.00
C TYR A 65 -5.56 -2.68 5.53
N GLU A 66 -4.58 -2.98 4.68
CA GLU A 66 -3.19 -3.02 5.11
C GLU A 66 -2.65 -1.62 5.43
N TYR A 67 -1.66 -1.53 6.32
CA TYR A 67 -1.01 -0.26 6.66
C TYR A 67 0.44 -0.27 6.18
N ILE A 68 0.81 0.74 5.40
CA ILE A 68 2.19 0.97 5.00
C ILE A 68 2.87 1.82 6.08
N ILE A 69 3.91 1.30 6.70
CA ILE A 69 4.76 2.06 7.62
C ILE A 69 5.96 2.58 6.83
N ASN A 70 6.22 3.88 6.93
CA ASN A 70 7.35 4.48 6.24
C ASN A 70 8.69 3.94 6.75
N ARG A 71 9.72 4.10 5.92
CA ARG A 71 11.04 3.51 6.16
C ARG A 71 11.72 3.99 7.45
N ASP A 72 11.60 5.26 7.78
CA ASP A 72 12.28 5.83 8.94
C ASP A 72 11.69 5.28 10.24
N ILE A 73 10.37 5.14 10.29
CA ILE A 73 9.64 4.55 11.41
C ILE A 73 9.90 3.05 11.51
N CYS A 74 9.90 2.32 10.39
CA CYS A 74 10.28 0.90 10.38
C CYS A 74 11.69 0.66 10.92
N ASN A 75 12.64 1.55 10.63
CA ASN A 75 14.00 1.43 11.17
C ASN A 75 14.07 1.81 12.66
N ARG A 76 13.38 2.87 13.07
CA ARG A 76 13.38 3.35 14.46
C ARG A 76 12.65 2.40 15.41
N TYR A 77 11.56 1.79 14.96
CA TYR A 77 10.67 0.95 15.78
C TYR A 77 10.59 -0.50 15.27
N ARG A 78 11.72 -1.04 14.81
CA ARG A 78 11.79 -2.39 14.21
C ARG A 78 11.18 -3.48 15.10
N ASP A 79 11.41 -3.43 16.41
CA ASP A 79 10.90 -4.43 17.34
C ASP A 79 9.37 -4.39 17.45
N PHE A 80 8.80 -3.18 17.45
CA PHE A 80 7.35 -2.99 17.43
C PHE A 80 6.75 -3.55 16.14
N VAL A 81 7.30 -3.16 14.99
CA VAL A 81 6.84 -3.62 13.67
C VAL A 81 6.94 -5.15 13.57
N SER A 82 8.06 -5.74 14.00
CA SER A 82 8.25 -7.19 14.02
C SER A 82 7.23 -7.90 14.91
N ARG A 83 6.94 -7.35 16.08
CA ARG A 83 5.96 -7.90 17.03
C ARG A 83 4.57 -7.98 16.39
N ILE A 84 4.06 -6.87 15.85
CA ILE A 84 2.70 -6.83 15.28
C ILE A 84 2.57 -7.64 13.98
N ASN A 85 3.66 -7.78 13.20
CA ASN A 85 3.63 -8.54 11.95
C ASN A 85 3.84 -10.05 12.11
N ASN A 86 4.52 -10.49 13.17
CA ASN A 86 4.88 -11.90 13.31
C ASN A 86 4.23 -12.57 14.51
N ARG A 87 4.28 -11.92 15.69
CA ARG A 87 3.89 -12.54 16.96
C ARG A 87 2.41 -12.40 17.25
N ASP A 88 1.86 -11.21 16.96
CA ASP A 88 0.48 -10.86 17.22
C ASP A 88 -0.35 -10.85 15.93
N ARG A 89 0.10 -11.58 14.91
CA ARG A 89 -0.56 -11.67 13.61
C ARG A 89 -1.87 -12.44 13.74
N ASP A 90 -2.98 -11.76 13.51
CA ASP A 90 -4.29 -12.40 13.39
C ASP A 90 -4.43 -12.99 11.96
N LEU A 91 -4.82 -14.26 11.91
CA LEU A 91 -4.98 -15.07 10.70
C LEU A 91 -6.45 -15.49 10.51
N SER A 92 -7.39 -14.78 11.13
CA SER A 92 -8.82 -15.03 10.96
C SER A 92 -9.20 -14.98 9.48
N PHE A 93 -10.02 -15.94 9.04
CA PHE A 93 -10.40 -16.07 7.63
C PHE A 93 -11.33 -14.95 7.16
N ASN A 94 -12.16 -14.42 8.06
CA ASN A 94 -13.14 -13.39 7.72
C ASN A 94 -12.62 -12.03 8.15
N PHE A 95 -12.32 -11.18 7.17
CA PHE A 95 -12.03 -9.79 7.40
C PHE A 95 -13.28 -8.94 7.17
N GLU A 96 -13.70 -8.23 8.21
CA GLU A 96 -14.73 -7.21 8.11
C GLU A 96 -14.09 -5.82 8.07
N PRO A 97 -14.39 -5.00 7.04
CA PRO A 97 -14.08 -3.58 7.00
C PRO A 97 -14.34 -2.88 8.33
N PHE A 98 -13.51 -1.91 8.67
CA PHE A 98 -13.62 -1.16 9.91
C PHE A 98 -13.51 0.35 9.66
N ASP A 99 -14.20 1.11 10.50
CA ASP A 99 -14.08 2.56 10.50
C ASP A 99 -12.72 2.99 11.08
N TYR A 100 -12.12 4.00 10.46
CA TYR A 100 -10.88 4.60 10.90
C TYR A 100 -11.12 6.02 11.39
N HIS A 101 -10.23 6.51 12.25
CA HIS A 101 -10.32 7.87 12.76
C HIS A 101 -10.02 8.88 11.63
N GLU A 102 -10.69 10.03 11.61
CA GLU A 102 -10.54 11.05 10.54
C GLU A 102 -9.12 11.56 10.36
N SER A 103 -8.31 11.50 11.42
CA SER A 103 -6.92 11.94 11.38
C SER A 103 -5.98 10.93 10.74
N THR A 104 -6.40 9.67 10.53
CA THR A 104 -5.56 8.57 10.02
C THR A 104 -4.91 8.97 8.68
N LEU A 105 -3.61 8.69 8.50
CA LEU A 105 -2.99 8.85 7.18
C LEU A 105 -3.58 7.83 6.21
N ILE A 106 -4.12 8.29 5.08
CA ILE A 106 -4.78 7.44 4.09
C ILE A 106 -3.97 7.43 2.79
N ILE A 107 -3.74 6.23 2.26
CA ILE A 107 -3.34 6.01 0.87
C ILE A 107 -4.59 5.50 0.14
N ASP A 108 -5.27 6.40 -0.56
CA ASP A 108 -6.50 6.07 -1.28
C ASP A 108 -6.19 5.52 -2.68
N ALA A 109 -6.08 4.20 -2.75
CA ALA A 109 -5.82 3.44 -3.97
C ALA A 109 -7.10 2.89 -4.63
N ARG A 110 -8.29 3.35 -4.19
CA ARG A 110 -9.56 3.00 -4.87
C ARG A 110 -9.53 3.52 -6.31
N ALA A 111 -10.28 2.84 -7.18
CA ALA A 111 -10.26 3.05 -8.62
C ALA A 111 -10.31 4.55 -9.00
N SER A 112 -9.43 4.91 -9.94
CA SER A 112 -9.33 6.25 -10.52
C SER A 112 -10.55 6.62 -11.36
N LYS A 113 -10.54 7.84 -11.94
CA LYS A 113 -11.51 8.25 -12.96
C LYS A 113 -11.51 7.35 -14.20
N SER A 114 -10.41 6.64 -14.46
CA SER A 114 -10.28 5.73 -15.59
C SER A 114 -10.88 4.37 -15.26
N GLU A 115 -11.83 3.92 -16.08
CA GLU A 115 -12.46 2.60 -16.00
C GLU A 115 -11.51 1.45 -16.38
N LEU A 116 -10.28 1.77 -16.79
CA LEU A 116 -9.25 0.79 -17.17
C LEU A 116 -8.60 0.12 -15.95
N TYR A 117 -8.56 0.80 -14.80
CA TYR A 117 -7.84 0.34 -13.61
C TYR A 117 -8.82 -0.04 -12.50
N ASN A 118 -8.61 -1.21 -11.88
CA ASN A 118 -9.40 -1.65 -10.71
C ASN A 118 -8.97 -0.92 -9.42
N SER A 119 -7.72 -0.48 -9.36
CA SER A 119 -7.10 0.27 -8.26
C SER A 119 -6.02 1.18 -8.82
N LYS A 120 -5.59 2.18 -8.05
CA LYS A 120 -4.40 2.96 -8.38
C LYS A 120 -3.15 2.14 -8.07
N TYR A 121 -2.08 2.34 -8.84
CA TYR A 121 -0.75 1.92 -8.44
C TYR A 121 -0.29 2.75 -7.23
N VAL A 122 0.48 2.15 -6.33
CA VAL A 122 1.07 2.86 -5.18
C VAL A 122 2.58 2.90 -5.32
N ILE A 123 3.19 4.08 -5.28
CA ILE A 123 4.65 4.20 -5.24
C ILE A 123 5.13 4.06 -3.80
N LEU A 124 6.04 3.13 -3.56
CA LEU A 124 6.66 2.89 -2.26
C LEU A 124 8.18 3.14 -2.32
N ASP A 125 8.83 3.28 -1.17
CA ASP A 125 10.27 3.54 -1.13
C ASP A 125 11.09 2.30 -1.55
N VAL A 126 11.81 2.46 -2.68
CA VAL A 126 12.70 1.47 -3.30
C VAL A 126 13.79 0.93 -2.38
N ARG A 127 14.15 1.64 -1.31
CA ARG A 127 15.24 1.23 -0.41
C ARG A 127 14.86 0.08 0.54
N GLY A 128 13.72 -0.59 0.31
CA GLY A 128 13.37 -1.87 0.94
C GLY A 128 13.21 -1.80 2.45
N GLY A 129 12.85 -0.62 2.98
CA GLY A 129 12.81 -0.38 4.42
C GLY A 129 11.43 -0.03 4.97
N PHE A 130 10.40 0.05 4.12
CA PHE A 130 9.01 0.20 4.58
C PHE A 130 8.48 -1.13 5.12
N GLY A 131 7.41 -1.06 5.89
CA GLY A 131 6.71 -2.23 6.42
C GLY A 131 5.29 -2.29 5.88
N ILE A 132 4.80 -3.49 5.59
CA ILE A 132 3.39 -3.72 5.30
C ILE A 132 2.82 -4.43 6.54
N ILE A 133 1.84 -3.82 7.19
CA ILE A 133 1.10 -4.44 8.28
C ILE A 133 -0.18 -5.04 7.71
N ASN A 134 -0.36 -6.34 7.91
CA ASN A 134 -1.53 -7.07 7.43
C ASN A 134 -2.83 -6.48 8.00
N LYS A 135 -3.92 -6.60 7.25
CA LYS A 135 -5.22 -5.98 7.58
C LYS A 135 -5.80 -6.31 8.96
N HIS A 136 -5.55 -7.51 9.49
CA HIS A 136 -6.07 -7.90 10.81
C HIS A 136 -5.28 -7.23 11.93
N SER A 137 -3.95 -7.23 11.86
CA SER A 137 -3.11 -6.49 12.81
C SER A 137 -3.35 -4.99 12.71
N THR A 138 -3.56 -4.46 11.50
CA THR A 138 -3.94 -3.05 11.30
C THR A 138 -5.24 -2.72 12.03
N LYS A 139 -6.28 -3.56 11.91
CA LYS A 139 -7.56 -3.36 12.61
C LYS A 139 -7.38 -3.25 14.13
N ILE A 140 -6.52 -4.07 14.72
CA ILE A 140 -6.28 -4.08 16.17
C ILE A 140 -5.45 -2.87 16.61
N HIS A 141 -4.44 -2.49 15.82
CA HIS A 141 -3.40 -1.54 16.23
C HIS A 141 -3.42 -0.20 15.48
N LEU A 142 -4.47 0.11 14.71
CA LEU A 142 -4.48 1.26 13.78
C LEU A 142 -3.99 2.55 14.43
N LEU A 143 -4.57 2.93 15.58
CA LEU A 143 -4.24 4.19 16.24
C LEU A 143 -2.78 4.24 16.70
N GLU A 144 -2.26 3.10 17.17
CA GLU A 144 -0.87 2.98 17.62
C GLU A 144 0.09 3.07 16.43
N ILE A 145 -0.18 2.30 15.36
CA ILE A 145 0.62 2.30 14.12
C ILE A 145 0.64 3.69 13.50
N ASP A 146 -0.53 4.32 13.37
CA ASP A 146 -0.68 5.62 12.72
C ASP A 146 -0.02 6.75 13.53
N ALA A 147 -0.12 6.70 14.86
CA ALA A 147 0.61 7.62 15.73
C ALA A 147 2.13 7.47 15.56
N PHE A 148 2.66 6.24 15.47
CA PHE A 148 4.09 6.04 15.19
C PHE A 148 4.47 6.55 13.80
N ASN A 149 3.67 6.24 12.78
CA ASN A 149 3.97 6.60 11.40
C ASN A 149 4.06 8.13 11.20
N LYS A 150 3.27 8.91 11.96
CA LYS A 150 3.28 10.37 11.95
C LYS A 150 4.42 11.04 12.75
N ASN A 151 5.01 10.34 13.72
CA ASN A 151 6.04 10.89 14.62
C ASN A 151 7.45 10.81 13.99
N LEU A 152 7.63 11.47 12.85
CA LEU A 152 8.92 11.63 12.17
C LEU A 152 9.94 12.36 13.06
#